data_AF-A0A2X5EEE8-F1
#
_entry.id   AF-A0A2X5EEE8-F1
#
_cell.length_a   1.000
_cell.length_b   1.000
_cell.length_c   1.000
_cell.angle_alpha   90.00
_cell.angle_beta   90.00
_cell.angle_gamma   90.00
#
_symmetry.space_group_name_H-M   'P 1'
#
loop_
_entity.id
_entity.type
_entity.pdbx_description
1 polymer ?
#
loop_
_entity_poly.entity_id
_entity_poly.type
_entity_poly.pdbx_seq_one_letter_code
_entity_poly.pdbx_strand_id
1 'polypeptide(L)'
;MREITKGQPPASLQQWVRAKPRDKNANQWFQELYAQKKWDIVGDLSQQCAQEQFYLCAYCCDRVTGTNRDTVNEHVEARDLAPARSLEFTNIVASCKTKGQCDDSHKNQPLLLTPLMPECETEFIFKISGRIEGTTPRAIDAIKVLNPGDSERNNRALIEKRKQLSDSLLWANGIDPSEGLEDDDLLQAVIDELLTPVDGYLAPFAPVVANILKNWMTA
;
A
#
# COMPACT_ATOMS: atom_id res chain seq x y z
N MET A 1 4.69 -2.92 4.46
CA MET A 1 3.95 -1.75 3.95
C MET A 1 4.87 -0.55 4.08
N ARG A 2 4.42 0.64 3.68
CA ARG A 2 5.03 1.93 4.05
C ARG A 2 3.95 2.72 4.80
N GLU A 3 4.34 3.49 5.81
CA GLU A 3 3.40 4.40 6.46
C GLU A 3 2.87 5.41 5.43
N ILE A 4 1.56 5.69 5.50
CA ILE A 4 0.87 6.67 4.67
C ILE A 4 0.43 7.82 5.57
N THR A 5 0.98 9.00 5.32
CA THR A 5 0.51 10.24 5.92
C THR A 5 -0.60 10.83 5.06
N LYS A 6 -1.83 10.83 5.58
CA LYS A 6 -3.00 11.38 4.86
C LYS A 6 -2.96 12.91 4.83
N GLY A 7 -3.15 13.47 3.64
CA GLY A 7 -3.34 14.89 3.42
C GLY A 7 -4.81 15.29 3.46
N GLN A 8 -5.12 16.39 2.77
CA GLN A 8 -6.49 16.85 2.58
C GLN A 8 -7.18 16.04 1.47
N PRO A 9 -8.50 15.80 1.56
CA PRO A 9 -9.25 15.19 0.46
C PRO A 9 -9.18 16.04 -0.80
N PRO A 10 -9.35 15.44 -2.01
CA PRO A 10 -9.47 16.22 -3.23
C PRO A 10 -10.67 17.16 -3.14
N ALA A 11 -10.53 18.36 -3.71
CA ALA A 11 -11.54 19.41 -3.63
C ALA A 11 -12.90 18.94 -4.18
N SER A 12 -12.90 18.13 -5.23
CA SER A 12 -14.10 17.54 -5.84
C SER A 12 -14.90 16.69 -4.84
N LEU A 13 -14.24 15.78 -4.12
CA LEU A 13 -14.87 14.99 -3.05
C LEU A 13 -15.37 15.89 -1.92
N GLN A 14 -14.55 16.84 -1.46
CA GLN A 14 -14.94 17.72 -0.36
C GLN A 14 -16.19 18.56 -0.70
N GLN A 15 -16.23 19.15 -1.89
CA GLN A 15 -17.37 19.93 -2.37
C GLN A 15 -18.62 19.06 -2.53
N TRP A 16 -18.47 17.87 -3.13
CA TRP A 16 -19.58 16.94 -3.29
C TRP A 16 -20.14 16.47 -1.94
N VAL A 17 -19.28 16.12 -0.98
CA VAL A 17 -19.70 15.71 0.37
C VAL A 17 -20.48 16.82 1.08
N ARG A 18 -20.14 18.10 0.85
CA ARG A 18 -20.87 19.26 1.41
C ARG A 18 -22.21 19.49 0.72
N ALA A 19 -22.29 19.26 -0.59
CA ALA A 19 -23.48 19.55 -1.40
C ALA A 19 -24.52 18.43 -1.41
N LYS A 20 -24.13 17.17 -1.16
CA LYS A 20 -25.06 16.03 -1.22
C LYS A 20 -26.22 16.17 -0.20
N PRO A 21 -27.42 15.65 -0.53
CA PRO A 21 -28.53 15.59 0.42
C PRO A 21 -28.22 14.76 1.68
N ARG A 22 -29.03 14.94 2.73
CA ARG A 22 -28.87 14.27 4.03
C ARG A 22 -29.85 13.10 4.24
N ASP A 23 -30.37 12.51 3.17
CA ASP A 23 -31.38 11.45 3.15
C ASP A 23 -30.79 10.02 3.20
N LYS A 24 -29.48 9.87 3.00
CA LYS A 24 -28.74 8.60 3.04
C LYS A 24 -27.55 8.67 3.98
N ASN A 25 -27.13 7.50 4.49
CA ASN A 25 -25.91 7.40 5.29
C ASN A 25 -24.64 7.48 4.40
N ALA A 26 -23.47 7.60 5.03
CA ALA A 26 -22.20 7.75 4.31
C ALA A 26 -21.88 6.57 3.37
N ASN A 27 -22.16 5.33 3.78
CA ASN A 27 -21.94 4.13 2.98
C ASN A 27 -22.80 4.13 1.71
N GLN A 28 -24.10 4.40 1.86
CA GLN A 28 -25.02 4.54 0.73
C GLN A 28 -24.58 5.66 -0.21
N TRP A 29 -24.15 6.81 0.32
CA TRP A 29 -23.65 7.90 -0.50
C TRP A 29 -22.35 7.55 -1.24
N PHE A 30 -21.45 6.78 -0.65
CA PHE A 30 -20.28 6.29 -1.36
C PHE A 30 -20.67 5.37 -2.53
N GLN A 31 -21.67 4.49 -2.36
CA GLN A 31 -22.21 3.67 -3.46
C GLN A 31 -22.78 4.52 -4.60
N GLU A 32 -23.44 5.63 -4.26
CA GLU A 32 -24.02 6.55 -5.24
C GLU A 32 -22.98 7.23 -6.14
N LEU A 33 -21.72 7.42 -5.68
CA LEU A 33 -20.65 7.90 -6.56
C LEU A 33 -20.50 6.99 -7.80
N TYR A 34 -20.58 5.68 -7.60
CA TYR A 34 -20.48 4.68 -8.67
C TYR A 34 -21.78 4.55 -9.45
N ALA A 35 -22.92 4.46 -8.75
CA ALA A 35 -24.24 4.33 -9.39
C ALA A 35 -24.55 5.52 -10.31
N GLN A 36 -24.18 6.72 -9.88
CA GLN A 36 -24.36 7.97 -10.65
C GLN A 36 -23.18 8.28 -11.57
N LYS A 37 -22.20 7.37 -11.70
CA LYS A 37 -21.05 7.52 -12.61
C LYS A 37 -20.27 8.82 -12.39
N LYS A 38 -20.06 9.22 -11.13
CA LYS A 38 -19.24 10.37 -10.73
C LYS A 38 -17.74 10.06 -10.86
N TRP A 39 -17.32 9.70 -12.08
CA TRP A 39 -15.97 9.20 -12.36
C TRP A 39 -14.88 10.25 -12.22
N ASP A 40 -15.24 11.52 -12.36
CA ASP A 40 -14.39 12.66 -12.03
C ASP A 40 -13.98 12.64 -10.54
N ILE A 41 -14.96 12.54 -9.64
CA ILE A 41 -14.71 12.51 -8.19
C ILE A 41 -13.96 11.23 -7.79
N VAL A 42 -14.37 10.08 -8.35
CA VAL A 42 -13.72 8.79 -8.08
C VAL A 42 -12.28 8.78 -8.59
N GLY A 43 -12.03 9.39 -9.76
CA GLY A 43 -10.71 9.52 -10.36
C GLY A 43 -9.80 10.45 -9.55
N ASP A 44 -10.30 11.61 -9.14
CA ASP A 44 -9.55 12.54 -8.27
C ASP A 44 -9.19 11.89 -6.93
N LEU A 45 -10.10 11.10 -6.36
CA LEU A 45 -9.84 10.31 -5.15
C LEU A 45 -8.71 9.29 -5.36
N SER A 46 -8.75 8.52 -6.45
CA SER A 46 -7.70 7.55 -6.78
C SER A 46 -6.36 8.22 -7.01
N GLN A 47 -6.36 9.35 -7.71
CA GLN A 47 -5.16 10.12 -8.03
C GLN A 47 -4.53 10.71 -6.76
N GLN A 48 -5.34 11.32 -5.87
CA GLN A 48 -4.85 11.88 -4.61
C GLN A 48 -4.27 10.78 -3.71
N CYS A 49 -4.96 9.65 -3.54
CA CYS A 49 -4.44 8.53 -2.75
C CYS A 49 -3.14 7.96 -3.34
N ALA A 50 -3.05 7.80 -4.66
CA ALA A 50 -1.84 7.30 -5.30
C ALA A 50 -0.67 8.27 -5.12
N GLN A 51 -0.89 9.57 -5.22
CA GLN A 51 0.14 10.59 -4.98
C GLN A 51 0.68 10.55 -3.54
N GLU A 52 -0.19 10.45 -2.54
CA GLU A 52 0.21 10.31 -1.12
C GLU A 52 1.06 9.06 -0.87
N GLN A 53 0.95 8.07 -1.76
CA GLN A 53 1.61 6.77 -1.67
C GLN A 53 2.77 6.62 -2.65
N PHE A 54 3.21 7.71 -3.29
CA PHE A 54 4.26 7.70 -4.30
C PHE A 54 4.01 6.69 -5.43
N TYR A 55 2.73 6.55 -5.78
CA TYR A 55 2.20 5.63 -6.79
C TYR A 55 2.54 4.17 -6.50
N LEU A 56 2.51 3.79 -5.23
CA LEU A 56 2.61 2.41 -4.78
C LEU A 56 1.28 1.95 -4.17
N CYS A 57 0.95 0.68 -4.35
CA CYS A 57 -0.14 0.03 -3.64
C CYS A 57 0.13 0.09 -2.13
N ALA A 58 -0.88 0.51 -1.36
CA ALA A 58 -0.80 0.72 0.08
C ALA A 58 -0.31 -0.52 0.86
N TYR A 59 -0.57 -1.72 0.31
CA TYR A 59 -0.30 -2.97 1.01
C TYR A 59 0.95 -3.70 0.51
N CYS A 60 1.04 -3.95 -0.81
CA CYS A 60 2.12 -4.75 -1.38
C CYS A 60 3.32 -3.92 -1.87
N CYS A 61 3.19 -2.59 -1.94
CA CYS A 61 4.20 -1.68 -2.48
C CYS A 61 4.54 -1.88 -3.98
N ASP A 62 3.68 -2.56 -4.74
CA ASP A 62 3.77 -2.64 -6.21
C ASP A 62 3.25 -1.35 -6.86
N ARG A 63 3.57 -1.11 -8.14
CA ARG A 63 3.13 0.09 -8.87
C ARG A 63 1.60 0.15 -8.97
N VAL A 64 1.06 1.35 -8.77
CA VAL A 64 -0.31 1.72 -9.16
C VAL A 64 -0.29 3.06 -9.89
N THR A 65 -1.19 3.28 -10.84
CA THR A 65 -1.21 4.52 -11.65
C THR A 65 -2.04 5.65 -11.05
N GLY A 66 -2.88 5.37 -10.05
CA GLY A 66 -3.92 6.32 -9.62
C GLY A 66 -5.14 6.35 -10.54
N THR A 67 -5.19 5.47 -11.55
CA THR A 67 -6.32 5.35 -12.48
C THR A 67 -7.10 4.07 -12.24
N ASN A 68 -8.36 4.04 -12.70
CA ASN A 68 -9.20 2.85 -12.58
C ASN A 68 -8.70 1.63 -13.38
N ARG A 69 -7.61 1.74 -14.15
CA ARG A 69 -6.98 0.62 -14.86
C ARG A 69 -6.41 -0.40 -13.89
N ASP A 70 -5.77 0.05 -12.82
CA ASP A 70 -5.02 -0.79 -11.88
C ASP A 70 -5.23 -0.42 -10.41
N THR A 71 -5.87 0.71 -10.13
CA THR A 71 -6.03 1.28 -8.80
C THR A 71 -7.48 1.20 -8.33
N VAL A 72 -7.68 0.80 -7.08
CA VAL A 72 -8.97 0.86 -6.39
C VAL A 72 -8.88 1.79 -5.18
N ASN A 73 -9.95 2.54 -4.95
CA ASN A 73 -10.14 3.35 -3.74
C ASN A 73 -10.58 2.42 -2.62
N GLU A 74 -9.59 1.87 -1.92
CA GLU A 74 -9.77 0.85 -0.92
C GLU A 74 -10.06 1.48 0.45
N HIS A 75 -11.00 0.91 1.18
CA HIS A 75 -11.30 1.33 2.55
C HIS A 75 -10.47 0.51 3.53
N VAL A 76 -9.61 1.17 4.30
CA VAL A 76 -8.75 0.52 5.30
C VAL A 76 -9.57 -0.18 6.37
N GLU A 77 -10.56 0.52 6.93
CA GLU A 77 -11.67 -0.10 7.65
C GLU A 77 -12.81 -0.35 6.67
N ALA A 78 -13.05 -1.62 6.37
CA ALA A 78 -14.04 -2.05 5.40
C ALA A 78 -15.41 -1.42 5.66
N ARG A 79 -16.11 -1.04 4.59
CA ARG A 79 -17.38 -0.32 4.65
C ARG A 79 -18.50 -1.07 5.37
N ASP A 80 -18.45 -2.40 5.38
CA ASP A 80 -19.42 -3.23 6.09
C ASP A 80 -19.18 -3.21 7.61
N LEU A 81 -17.94 -2.96 8.04
CA LEU A 81 -17.57 -2.84 9.45
C LEU A 81 -17.68 -1.39 9.96
N ALA A 82 -17.32 -0.42 9.12
CA ALA A 82 -17.31 1.00 9.46
C ALA A 82 -18.08 1.86 8.44
N PRO A 83 -19.41 1.66 8.27
CA PRO A 83 -20.18 2.34 7.23
C PRO A 83 -20.18 3.87 7.35
N ALA A 84 -20.07 4.40 8.58
CA ALA A 84 -19.97 5.84 8.84
C ALA A 84 -18.71 6.47 8.21
N ARG A 85 -17.64 5.68 8.04
CA ARG A 85 -16.34 6.12 7.53
C ARG A 85 -16.19 6.00 6.02
N SER A 86 -17.25 5.60 5.31
CA SER A 86 -17.18 5.33 3.87
C SER A 86 -16.83 6.56 3.02
N LEU A 87 -17.14 7.77 3.50
CA LEU A 87 -16.80 9.04 2.85
C LEU A 87 -15.60 9.75 3.49
N GLU A 88 -15.01 9.17 4.53
CA GLU A 88 -13.84 9.74 5.19
C GLU A 88 -12.59 9.44 4.38
N PHE A 89 -12.00 10.48 3.79
CA PHE A 89 -10.78 10.33 2.99
C PHE A 89 -9.61 9.72 3.78
N THR A 90 -9.56 9.97 5.09
CA THR A 90 -8.56 9.38 6.01
C THR A 90 -8.70 7.86 6.14
N ASN A 91 -9.80 7.26 5.69
CA ASN A 91 -10.02 5.81 5.66
C ASN A 91 -9.82 5.21 4.25
N ILE A 92 -9.40 6.01 3.26
CA ILE A 92 -9.29 5.58 1.86
C ILE A 92 -7.85 5.62 1.39
N VAL A 93 -7.39 4.54 0.77
CA VAL A 93 -6.04 4.37 0.22
C VAL A 93 -6.11 3.85 -1.22
N ALA A 94 -5.02 3.99 -1.97
CA ALA A 94 -4.86 3.38 -3.28
C ALA A 94 -4.33 1.95 -3.13
N SER A 95 -5.13 0.96 -3.51
CA SER A 95 -4.74 -0.45 -3.55
C SER A 95 -4.68 -0.95 -5.00
N CYS A 96 -3.93 -2.02 -5.25
CA CYS A 96 -3.90 -2.64 -6.58
C CYS A 96 -5.13 -3.51 -6.81
N LYS A 97 -5.51 -3.70 -8.08
CA LYS A 97 -6.61 -4.60 -8.51
C LYS A 97 -6.19 -6.05 -8.74
N THR A 98 -5.01 -6.46 -8.28
CA THR A 98 -4.51 -7.81 -8.51
C THR A 98 -5.39 -8.82 -7.77
N LYS A 99 -5.92 -9.81 -8.49
CA LYS A 99 -6.80 -10.84 -7.91
C LYS A 99 -6.07 -11.66 -6.85
N GLY A 100 -6.77 -12.01 -5.79
CA GLY A 100 -6.31 -12.86 -4.70
C GLY A 100 -5.35 -12.19 -3.73
N GLN A 101 -5.21 -10.86 -3.75
CA GLN A 101 -4.34 -10.12 -2.83
C GLN A 101 -4.88 -8.71 -2.57
N CYS A 102 -4.32 -8.03 -1.58
CA CYS A 102 -4.59 -6.62 -1.28
C CYS A 102 -6.11 -6.39 -1.12
N ASP A 103 -6.70 -5.49 -1.91
CA ASP A 103 -8.14 -5.18 -1.88
C ASP A 103 -9.01 -6.43 -2.12
N ASP A 104 -8.70 -7.23 -3.15
CA ASP A 104 -9.50 -8.42 -3.51
C ASP A 104 -9.46 -9.51 -2.42
N SER A 105 -8.40 -9.55 -1.60
CA SER A 105 -8.28 -10.47 -0.47
C SER A 105 -8.86 -9.89 0.83
N HIS A 106 -8.71 -8.58 1.06
CA HIS A 106 -9.18 -7.88 2.25
C HIS A 106 -10.71 -7.98 2.40
N LYS A 107 -11.45 -7.61 1.34
CA LYS A 107 -12.91 -7.62 1.31
C LYS A 107 -13.50 -6.89 2.53
N ASN A 108 -14.22 -7.62 3.38
CA ASN A 108 -14.90 -7.10 4.56
C ASN A 108 -14.23 -7.53 5.88
N GLN A 109 -13.00 -8.04 5.80
CA GLN A 109 -12.29 -8.52 6.99
C GLN A 109 -11.72 -7.34 7.77
N PRO A 110 -11.63 -7.40 9.11
CA PRO A 110 -10.92 -6.39 9.88
C PRO A 110 -9.41 -6.46 9.60
N LEU A 111 -8.76 -5.29 9.53
CA LEU A 111 -7.31 -5.17 9.36
C LEU A 111 -6.71 -4.47 10.58
N LEU A 112 -5.97 -5.21 11.41
CA LEU A 112 -5.45 -4.72 12.70
C LEU A 112 -4.10 -4.00 12.60
N LEU A 113 -3.36 -4.23 11.52
CA LEU A 113 -2.16 -3.49 11.18
C LEU A 113 -2.36 -2.89 9.78
N THR A 114 -2.38 -1.57 9.71
CA THR A 114 -2.77 -0.83 8.51
C THR A 114 -1.62 0.06 8.06
N PRO A 115 -1.59 0.50 6.80
CA PRO A 115 -0.57 1.45 6.34
C PRO A 115 -0.77 2.86 6.91
N LEU A 116 -1.81 3.12 7.70
CA LEU A 116 -2.04 4.38 8.42
C LEU A 116 -1.41 4.38 9.82
N MET A 117 -0.59 3.37 10.12
CA MET A 117 0.10 3.17 11.40
C MET A 117 1.60 3.08 11.12
N PRO A 118 2.47 3.82 11.85
CA PRO A 118 3.92 3.75 11.66
C PRO A 118 4.48 2.34 11.91
N GLU A 119 3.83 1.55 12.77
CA GLU A 119 4.26 0.19 13.08
C GLU A 119 4.20 -0.76 11.87
N CYS A 120 3.48 -0.39 10.79
CA CYS A 120 3.48 -1.20 9.57
C CYS A 120 4.85 -1.24 8.86
N GLU A 121 5.80 -0.38 9.24
CA GLU A 121 7.16 -0.36 8.69
C GLU A 121 8.12 -1.28 9.44
N THR A 122 7.80 -1.65 10.69
CA THR A 122 8.67 -2.42 11.59
C THR A 122 8.10 -3.78 11.98
N GLU A 123 6.79 -3.98 11.94
CA GLU A 123 6.16 -5.25 12.28
C GLU A 123 6.13 -6.27 11.14
N PHE A 124 6.55 -5.85 9.94
CA PHE A 124 6.80 -6.73 8.80
C PHE A 124 8.29 -6.87 8.55
N ILE A 125 8.73 -8.11 8.33
CA ILE A 125 10.06 -8.42 7.84
C ILE A 125 9.93 -8.92 6.41
N PHE A 126 10.59 -8.23 5.48
CA PHE A 126 10.73 -8.71 4.11
C PHE A 126 12.04 -9.46 3.95
N LYS A 127 12.01 -10.54 3.17
CA LYS A 127 13.19 -11.33 2.82
C LYS A 127 13.59 -11.05 1.37
N ILE A 128 14.89 -11.21 1.07
CA ILE A 128 15.43 -11.19 -0.31
C ILE A 128 14.67 -12.17 -1.22
N SER A 129 14.18 -13.28 -0.67
CA SER A 129 13.37 -14.25 -1.42
C SER A 129 12.03 -13.71 -1.94
N GLY A 130 11.64 -12.49 -1.57
CA GLY A 130 10.35 -11.89 -1.88
C GLY A 130 9.25 -12.24 -0.87
N ARG A 131 9.55 -13.08 0.13
CA ARG A 131 8.60 -13.44 1.20
C ARG A 131 8.47 -12.33 2.23
N ILE A 132 7.35 -12.36 2.95
CA ILE A 132 7.04 -11.47 4.06
C ILE A 132 6.70 -12.29 5.30
N GLU A 133 7.18 -11.84 6.45
CA GLU A 133 6.89 -12.38 7.78
C GLU A 133 6.32 -11.27 8.67
N GLY A 134 5.43 -11.62 9.59
CA GLY A 134 4.93 -10.71 10.62
C GLY A 134 5.59 -11.01 11.96
N THR A 135 6.05 -9.98 12.66
CA THR A 135 6.72 -10.13 13.98
C THR A 135 5.74 -10.06 15.16
N THR A 136 4.50 -9.64 14.90
CA THR A 136 3.43 -9.53 15.89
C THR A 136 2.18 -10.31 15.45
N PRO A 137 1.26 -10.64 16.38
CA PRO A 137 -0.01 -11.27 16.02
C PRO A 137 -0.81 -10.47 14.99
N ARG A 138 -0.87 -9.13 15.12
CA ARG A 138 -1.60 -8.28 14.17
C ARG A 138 -0.96 -8.25 12.78
N ALA A 139 0.38 -8.31 12.69
CA ALA A 139 1.08 -8.42 11.42
C ALA A 139 0.84 -9.78 10.74
N ILE A 140 0.90 -10.86 11.51
CA ILE A 140 0.60 -12.22 11.02
C ILE A 140 -0.84 -12.29 10.48
N ASP A 141 -1.80 -11.70 11.18
CA ASP A 141 -3.19 -11.67 10.72
C ASP A 141 -3.38 -10.77 9.50
N ALA A 142 -2.73 -9.60 9.44
CA ALA A 142 -2.74 -8.75 8.25
C ALA A 142 -2.20 -9.48 7.01
N ILE A 143 -1.17 -10.31 7.16
CA ILE A 143 -0.65 -11.17 6.08
C ILE A 143 -1.72 -12.16 5.60
N LYS A 144 -2.44 -12.82 6.51
CA LYS A 144 -3.52 -13.75 6.12
C LYS A 144 -4.65 -13.03 5.38
N VAL A 145 -5.01 -11.84 5.85
CA VAL A 145 -6.10 -11.04 5.28
C VAL A 145 -5.75 -10.50 3.89
N LEU A 146 -4.55 -9.94 3.73
CA LEU A 146 -4.14 -9.24 2.50
C LEU A 146 -3.45 -10.15 1.48
N ASN A 147 -3.08 -11.37 1.87
CA ASN A 147 -2.29 -12.30 1.07
C ASN A 147 -1.07 -11.69 0.36
N PRO A 148 -0.16 -10.98 1.07
CA PRO A 148 0.98 -10.31 0.47
C PRO A 148 2.17 -11.26 0.17
N GLY A 149 1.97 -12.59 0.23
CA GLY A 149 2.98 -13.59 -0.16
C GLY A 149 3.92 -14.03 0.97
N ASP A 150 3.38 -14.63 2.02
CA ASP A 150 4.15 -15.32 3.08
C ASP A 150 4.67 -16.69 2.61
N SER A 151 3.88 -17.38 1.80
CA SER A 151 4.23 -18.67 1.22
C SER A 151 3.94 -18.73 -0.28
N GLU A 152 4.76 -19.49 -1.01
CA GLU A 152 4.55 -19.77 -2.44
C GLU A 152 3.20 -20.45 -2.71
N ARG A 153 2.66 -21.19 -1.74
CA ARG A 153 1.32 -21.76 -1.85
C ARG A 153 0.24 -20.67 -1.91
N ASN A 154 0.43 -19.57 -1.19
CA ASN A 154 -0.57 -18.53 -1.04
C ASN A 154 -0.47 -17.47 -2.14
N ASN A 155 0.74 -17.01 -2.48
CA ASN A 155 0.93 -16.00 -3.52
C ASN A 155 2.33 -16.05 -4.17
N ARG A 156 2.61 -17.14 -4.90
CA ARG A 156 3.86 -17.32 -5.66
C ARG A 156 4.15 -16.16 -6.60
N ALA A 157 3.16 -15.67 -7.33
CA ALA A 157 3.35 -14.62 -8.33
C ALA A 157 3.85 -13.31 -7.71
N LEU A 158 3.29 -12.89 -6.58
CA LEU A 158 3.75 -11.69 -5.89
C LEU A 158 5.15 -11.88 -5.28
N ILE A 159 5.45 -13.07 -4.73
CA ILE A 159 6.77 -13.39 -4.18
C ILE A 159 7.83 -13.29 -5.29
N GLU A 160 7.60 -13.94 -6.43
CA GLU A 160 8.54 -13.92 -7.57
C GLU A 160 8.72 -12.52 -8.14
N LYS A 161 7.63 -11.77 -8.31
CA LYS A 161 7.67 -10.39 -8.79
C LYS A 161 8.44 -9.47 -7.83
N ARG A 162 8.15 -9.57 -6.53
CA ARG A 162 8.84 -8.79 -5.49
C ARG A 162 10.33 -9.10 -5.49
N LYS A 163 10.70 -10.39 -5.50
CA LYS A 163 12.10 -10.82 -5.58
C LYS A 163 12.81 -10.20 -6.78
N GLN A 164 12.27 -10.38 -7.99
CA GLN A 164 12.90 -9.89 -9.22
C GLN A 164 13.14 -8.38 -9.20
N LEU A 165 12.16 -7.59 -8.75
CA LEU A 165 12.26 -6.14 -8.71
C LEU A 165 13.13 -5.64 -7.56
N SER A 166 13.09 -6.31 -6.40
CA SER A 166 14.01 -6.03 -5.30
C SER A 166 15.46 -6.32 -5.68
N ASP A 167 15.74 -7.47 -6.30
CA ASP A 167 17.08 -7.82 -6.79
C ASP A 167 17.57 -6.78 -7.81
N SER A 168 16.69 -6.35 -8.73
CA SER A 168 17.03 -5.32 -9.72
C SER A 168 17.37 -3.97 -9.07
N LEU A 169 16.65 -3.59 -8.01
CA LEU A 169 16.93 -2.36 -7.24
C LEU A 169 18.25 -2.47 -6.49
N LEU A 170 18.54 -3.60 -5.85
CA LEU A 170 19.81 -3.83 -5.16
C LEU A 170 20.99 -3.71 -6.13
N TRP A 171 20.92 -4.39 -7.27
CA TRP A 171 21.95 -4.31 -8.31
C TRP A 171 22.16 -2.89 -8.84
N ALA A 172 21.07 -2.15 -9.08
CA ALA A 172 21.14 -0.76 -9.55
C ALA A 172 21.82 0.17 -8.53
N ASN A 173 21.80 -0.19 -7.24
CA ASN A 173 22.46 0.53 -6.17
C ASN A 173 23.80 -0.12 -5.75
N GLY A 174 24.36 -1.00 -6.58
CA GLY A 174 25.69 -1.59 -6.35
C GLY A 174 25.74 -2.68 -5.28
N ILE A 175 24.60 -3.24 -4.88
CA ILE A 175 24.51 -4.33 -3.90
C ILE A 175 24.23 -5.64 -4.62
N ASP A 176 25.12 -6.62 -4.49
CA ASP A 176 24.84 -8.00 -4.89
C ASP A 176 23.94 -8.65 -3.82
N PRO A 177 22.69 -9.05 -4.14
CA PRO A 177 21.78 -9.68 -3.19
C PRO A 177 22.28 -11.01 -2.60
N SER A 178 23.26 -11.66 -3.24
CA SER A 178 23.83 -12.93 -2.80
C SER A 178 25.04 -12.78 -1.88
N GLU A 179 25.76 -11.67 -1.98
CA GLU A 179 26.90 -11.35 -1.12
C GLU A 179 26.49 -10.43 0.04
N GLY A 180 25.49 -9.57 -0.16
CA GLY A 180 25.08 -8.56 0.80
C GLY A 180 26.05 -7.37 0.85
N LEU A 181 25.91 -6.53 1.87
CA LEU A 181 26.80 -5.41 2.14
C LEU A 181 26.92 -5.25 3.66
N GLU A 182 28.14 -5.29 4.19
CA GLU A 182 28.45 -5.17 5.63
C GLU A 182 28.99 -3.77 5.96
N ASP A 183 28.32 -2.73 5.49
CA ASP A 183 28.66 -1.33 5.76
C ASP A 183 27.38 -0.55 6.03
N ASP A 184 27.13 -0.24 7.30
CA ASP A 184 25.92 0.43 7.76
C ASP A 184 25.76 1.84 7.17
N ASP A 185 26.86 2.56 6.94
CA ASP A 185 26.81 3.92 6.37
C ASP A 185 26.42 3.86 4.89
N LEU A 186 26.97 2.90 4.14
CA LEU A 186 26.57 2.68 2.75
C LEU A 186 25.15 2.14 2.64
N LEU A 187 24.74 1.24 3.53
CA LEU A 187 23.36 0.73 3.59
C LEU A 187 22.37 1.87 3.83
N GLN A 188 22.67 2.76 4.78
CA GLN A 188 21.83 3.91 5.06
C GLN A 188 21.75 4.87 3.87
N ALA A 189 22.87 5.13 3.17
CA ALA A 189 22.86 5.95 1.97
C ALA A 189 21.96 5.37 0.86
N VAL A 190 22.01 4.06 0.64
CA VAL A 190 21.15 3.37 -0.33
C VAL A 190 19.67 3.40 0.11
N ILE A 191 19.38 3.24 1.40
CA ILE A 191 18.02 3.37 1.94
C ILE A 191 17.47 4.77 1.65
N ASP A 192 18.25 5.81 1.89
CA ASP A 192 17.84 7.20 1.68
C ASP A 192 17.59 7.49 0.19
N GLU A 193 18.43 6.96 -0.70
CA GLU A 193 18.24 7.07 -2.15
C GLU A 193 16.96 6.34 -2.59
N LEU A 194 16.76 5.09 -2.17
CA LEU A 194 15.57 4.29 -2.50
C LEU A 194 14.26 4.94 -2.04
N LEU A 195 14.29 5.65 -0.91
CA LEU A 195 13.12 6.30 -0.31
C LEU A 195 12.95 7.76 -0.73
N THR A 196 13.84 8.26 -1.60
CA THR A 196 13.70 9.60 -2.21
C THR A 196 12.84 9.50 -3.47
N PRO A 197 11.64 10.13 -3.51
CA PRO A 197 10.81 10.10 -4.71
C PRO A 197 11.41 10.89 -5.86
N VAL A 198 11.39 10.33 -7.06
CA VAL A 198 11.74 11.00 -8.32
C VAL A 198 10.45 11.35 -9.05
N ASP A 199 10.23 12.64 -9.33
CA ASP A 199 8.99 13.17 -9.92
C ASP A 199 7.71 12.76 -9.17
N GLY A 200 7.81 12.55 -7.85
CA GLY A 200 6.72 12.10 -6.99
C GLY A 200 6.48 10.58 -6.99
N TYR A 201 7.36 9.80 -7.61
CA TYR A 201 7.28 8.34 -7.66
C TYR A 201 8.40 7.70 -6.85
N LEU A 202 8.07 6.63 -6.12
CA LEU A 202 9.06 5.66 -5.66
C LEU A 202 9.10 4.49 -6.63
N ALA A 203 10.24 3.81 -6.75
CA ALA A 203 10.32 2.58 -7.52
C ALA A 203 9.44 1.49 -6.85
N PRO A 204 8.82 0.57 -7.64
CA PRO A 204 8.03 -0.52 -7.08
C PRO A 204 8.89 -1.35 -6.14
N PHE A 205 8.35 -1.66 -4.96
CA PHE A 205 9.05 -2.37 -3.88
C PHE A 205 10.26 -1.64 -3.28
N ALA A 206 10.51 -0.36 -3.58
CA ALA A 206 11.57 0.39 -2.88
C ALA A 206 11.42 0.40 -1.34
N PRO A 207 10.22 0.57 -0.75
CA PRO A 207 10.04 0.43 0.70
C PRO A 207 10.33 -0.99 1.23
N VAL A 208 10.14 -2.02 0.39
CA VAL A 208 10.48 -3.40 0.74
C VAL A 208 11.99 -3.57 0.78
N VAL A 209 12.71 -3.06 -0.21
CA VAL A 209 14.18 -3.11 -0.23
C VAL A 209 14.76 -2.36 0.96
N ALA A 210 14.25 -1.15 1.24
CA ALA A 210 14.66 -0.40 2.43
C ALA A 210 14.46 -1.20 3.73
N ASN A 211 13.34 -1.93 3.87
CA ASN A 211 13.12 -2.81 5.03
C ASN A 211 14.14 -3.97 5.08
N ILE A 212 14.46 -4.59 3.93
CA ILE A 212 15.49 -5.65 3.85
C ILE A 212 16.84 -5.11 4.33
N LEU A 213 17.27 -3.97 3.82
CA LEU A 213 18.58 -3.36 4.15
C LEU A 213 18.64 -2.95 5.63
N LYS A 214 17.57 -2.36 6.18
CA LYS A 214 17.48 -2.05 7.62
C LYS A 214 17.66 -3.29 8.49
N ASN A 215 17.12 -4.44 8.06
CA ASN A 215 17.27 -5.68 8.80
C ASN A 215 18.71 -6.21 8.77
N TRP A 216 19.49 -5.95 7.70
CA TRP A 216 20.91 -6.33 7.65
C TRP A 216 21.77 -5.52 8.63
N MET A 217 21.45 -4.24 8.83
CA MET A 217 22.15 -3.38 9.81
C MET A 217 21.92 -3.82 11.27
N THR A 218 20.85 -4.58 11.52
CA THR A 218 20.48 -5.04 12.87
C THR A 218 20.79 -6.51 13.14
N ALA A 219 21.31 -7.22 12.14
CA ALA A 219 21.61 -8.65 12.21
C ALA A 219 23.00 -8.91 12.79
#